data_AF-A0A255GL98-F1
#
_entry.id   AF-A0A255GL98-F1
#
_cell.length_a   1.000
_cell.length_b   1.000
_cell.length_c   1.000
_cell.angle_alpha   90.00
_cell.angle_beta   90.00
_cell.angle_gamma   90.00
#
_symmetry.space_group_name_H-M   'P 1'
#
loop_
_entity.id
_entity.type
_entity.pdbx_description
1 polymer ?
#
loop_
_entity_poly.entity_id
_entity_poly.type
_entity_poly.pdbx_seq_one_letter_code
_entity_poly.pdbx_strand_id
1 'polypeptide(L)'
;MSRYALQKCLFDHLRRLEDPGDNRAADDLVTDGYDLDPAELAAASGGDVAAFHDLGVHPVLINGYCRANGWKRADYKQLFRAEQVRDAEQTGELRWQNS
;
A
#
# COMPACT_ATOMS: atom_id res chain seq x y z
N MET A 1 7.09 -3.57 -17.73
CA MET A 1 5.67 -3.22 -17.50
C MET A 1 5.63 -2.01 -16.58
N SER A 2 4.62 -1.15 -16.71
CA SER A 2 4.58 0.13 -16.00
C SER A 2 3.92 -0.07 -14.62
N ARG A 3 4.61 0.29 -13.54
CA ARG A 3 4.10 0.38 -12.14
C ARG A 3 2.90 1.33 -11.97
N TYR A 4 2.35 1.84 -13.07
CA TYR A 4 1.26 2.79 -13.09
C TYR A 4 -0.09 2.14 -12.82
N ALA A 5 -0.31 0.90 -13.32
CA ALA A 5 -1.61 0.26 -13.25
C ALA A 5 -2.04 -0.01 -11.79
N LEU A 6 -1.18 -0.63 -10.99
CA LEU A 6 -1.47 -0.88 -9.57
C LEU A 6 -1.64 0.40 -8.76
N GLN A 7 -0.78 1.41 -8.97
CA GLN A 7 -0.91 2.69 -8.27
C GLN A 7 -2.21 3.42 -8.62
N LYS A 8 -2.61 3.38 -9.89
CA LYS A 8 -3.86 3.98 -10.35
C LYS A 8 -5.07 3.24 -9.77
N CYS A 9 -5.05 1.91 -9.75
CA CYS A 9 -6.05 1.06 -9.10
C CYS A 9 -6.22 1.42 -7.62
N LEU A 10 -5.13 1.48 -6.85
CA LEU A 10 -5.14 1.90 -5.45
C LEU A 10 -5.65 3.34 -5.26
N PHE A 11 -5.22 4.27 -6.10
CA PHE A 11 -5.66 5.66 -6.02
C PHE A 11 -7.17 5.79 -6.27
N ASP A 12 -7.69 5.13 -7.30
CA ASP A 12 -9.12 5.19 -7.64
C ASP A 12 -9.98 4.52 -6.56
N HIS A 13 -9.50 3.42 -5.98
CA HIS A 13 -10.13 2.80 -4.81
C HIS A 13 -10.21 3.77 -3.64
N LEU A 14 -9.11 4.44 -3.29
CA LEU A 14 -9.10 5.42 -2.21
C LEU A 14 -10.02 6.60 -2.47
N ARG A 15 -10.09 7.10 -3.71
CA ARG A 15 -11.05 8.14 -4.11
C ARG A 15 -12.50 7.68 -3.97
N ARG A 16 -12.77 6.43 -4.28
CA ARG A 16 -14.10 5.83 -4.18
C ARG A 16 -14.57 5.74 -2.73
N LEU A 17 -13.69 5.41 -1.79
CA LEU A 17 -13.99 5.38 -0.36
C LEU A 17 -14.29 6.76 0.24
N GLU A 18 -14.01 7.85 -0.47
CA GLU A 18 -14.39 9.21 -0.08
C GLU A 18 -15.85 9.53 -0.44
N ASP A 19 -16.51 8.72 -1.28
CA ASP A 19 -17.92 8.89 -1.64
C ASP A 19 -18.81 8.31 -0.53
N PRO A 20 -19.62 9.13 0.17
CA PRO A 20 -20.52 8.66 1.23
C PRO A 20 -21.66 7.78 0.71
N GLY A 21 -21.89 7.72 -0.61
CA GLY A 21 -22.84 6.81 -1.23
C GLY A 21 -22.28 5.41 -1.49
N ASP A 22 -20.97 5.20 -1.32
CA ASP A 22 -20.33 3.92 -1.56
C ASP A 22 -20.19 3.10 -0.25
N ASN A 23 -20.79 1.91 -0.23
CA ASN A 23 -20.78 1.02 0.94
C ASN A 23 -19.75 -0.13 0.82
N ARG A 24 -18.81 -0.02 -0.12
CA ARG A 24 -17.77 -1.04 -0.31
C ARG A 24 -16.78 -1.07 0.86
N ALA A 25 -16.32 -2.27 1.18
CA ALA A 25 -15.32 -2.47 2.22
C ALA A 25 -13.95 -1.95 1.77
N ALA A 26 -13.14 -1.48 2.71
CA ALA A 26 -11.83 -0.87 2.42
C ALA A 26 -10.80 -1.87 1.85
N ASP A 27 -11.01 -3.17 2.08
CA ASP A 27 -10.19 -4.28 1.60
C ASP A 27 -10.69 -4.88 0.27
N ASP A 28 -11.86 -4.47 -0.24
CA ASP A 28 -12.42 -4.95 -1.51
C ASP A 28 -11.90 -4.12 -2.70
N LEU A 29 -10.61 -4.29 -3.02
CA LEU A 29 -9.95 -3.57 -4.10
C LEU A 29 -10.46 -4.04 -5.47
N VAL A 30 -10.95 -3.11 -6.29
CA VAL A 30 -11.45 -3.43 -7.65
C VAL A 30 -10.32 -3.45 -8.65
N THR A 31 -10.03 -4.62 -9.21
CA THR A 31 -8.96 -4.82 -10.20
C THR A 31 -9.45 -4.85 -11.64
N ASP A 32 -10.76 -5.00 -11.86
CA ASP A 32 -11.37 -5.01 -13.19
C ASP A 32 -11.10 -3.68 -13.92
N GLY A 33 -10.64 -3.79 -15.18
CA GLY A 33 -10.34 -2.63 -16.03
C GLY A 33 -8.91 -2.08 -15.89
N TYR A 34 -8.08 -2.69 -15.04
CA TYR A 34 -6.65 -2.37 -14.93
C TYR A 34 -5.79 -3.45 -15.60
N ASP A 35 -4.76 -3.03 -16.33
CA ASP A 35 -3.75 -3.91 -16.94
C ASP A 35 -2.69 -4.28 -15.90
N LEU A 36 -3.08 -5.09 -14.90
CA LEU A 36 -2.21 -5.56 -13.83
C LEU A 36 -1.45 -6.80 -14.27
N ASP A 37 -0.14 -6.82 -14.02
CA ASP A 37 0.63 -8.06 -14.16
C ASP A 37 0.26 -9.08 -13.05
N PRO A 38 0.68 -10.36 -13.15
CA PRO A 38 0.30 -11.37 -12.17
C PRO A 38 0.71 -11.06 -10.72
N ALA A 39 1.84 -10.36 -10.52
CA ALA A 39 2.30 -9.97 -9.19
C ALA A 39 1.48 -8.80 -8.63
N GLU A 40 1.15 -7.82 -9.49
CA GLU A 40 0.27 -6.71 -9.13
C GLU A 40 -1.15 -7.19 -8.80
N LEU A 41 -1.71 -8.09 -9.60
CA LEU A 41 -3.03 -8.67 -9.36
C LEU A 41 -3.06 -9.47 -8.06
N ALA A 42 -2.02 -10.27 -7.78
CA ALA A 42 -1.92 -11.02 -6.53
C ALA A 42 -1.84 -10.08 -5.31
N ALA A 43 -1.04 -9.02 -5.39
CA ALA A 43 -0.92 -8.02 -4.33
C ALA A 43 -2.27 -7.31 -4.07
N ALA A 44 -2.95 -6.87 -5.13
CA ALA A 44 -4.24 -6.18 -5.04
C ALA A 44 -5.33 -7.09 -4.47
N SER A 45 -5.44 -8.32 -4.96
CA SER A 45 -6.47 -9.28 -4.53
C SER A 45 -6.26 -9.78 -3.10
N GLY A 46 -5.00 -9.83 -2.64
CA GLY A 46 -4.65 -10.24 -1.28
C GLY A 46 -4.57 -9.10 -0.27
N GLY A 47 -4.69 -7.84 -0.71
CA GLY A 47 -4.45 -6.67 0.13
C GLY A 47 -3.03 -6.64 0.73
N ASP A 48 -2.04 -7.20 0.02
CA ASP A 48 -0.68 -7.40 0.53
C ASP A 48 0.11 -6.07 0.51
N VAL A 49 0.12 -5.41 1.66
CA VAL A 49 0.82 -4.14 1.90
C VAL A 49 2.33 -4.27 1.68
N ALA A 50 2.93 -5.40 2.04
CA ALA A 50 4.35 -5.64 1.79
C ALA A 50 4.64 -5.73 0.29
N ALA A 51 3.79 -6.42 -0.46
CA ALA A 51 3.92 -6.53 -1.91
C ALA A 51 3.70 -5.19 -2.61
N PHE A 52 2.77 -4.35 -2.14
CA PHE A 52 2.63 -2.98 -2.67
C PHE A 52 3.94 -2.20 -2.58
N HIS A 53 4.66 -2.33 -1.47
CA HIS A 53 5.95 -1.68 -1.30
C HIS A 53 7.02 -2.21 -2.27
N ASP A 54 7.14 -3.53 -2.45
CA ASP A 54 8.14 -4.09 -3.37
C ASP A 54 7.85 -3.76 -4.84
N LEU A 55 6.58 -3.72 -5.20
CA LEU A 55 6.12 -3.32 -6.53
C LEU A 55 6.31 -1.82 -6.79
N GLY A 56 6.72 -1.06 -5.76
CA GLY A 56 7.05 0.35 -5.85
C GLY A 56 5.82 1.26 -5.85
N VAL A 57 4.72 0.83 -5.23
CA VAL A 57 3.58 1.72 -4.97
C VAL A 57 4.02 2.85 -4.05
N HIS A 58 3.65 4.08 -4.40
CA HIS A 58 4.02 5.24 -3.61
C HIS A 58 3.56 5.13 -2.14
N PRO A 59 4.42 5.40 -1.13
CA PRO A 59 4.10 5.22 0.29
C PRO A 59 2.86 5.98 0.79
N VAL A 60 2.51 7.11 0.16
CA VAL A 60 1.28 7.86 0.48
C VAL A 60 0.02 7.05 0.16
N LEU A 61 0.01 6.31 -0.96
CA LEU A 61 -1.11 5.45 -1.31
C LEU A 61 -1.20 4.25 -0.37
N ILE A 62 -0.05 3.64 -0.06
CA ILE A 62 0.02 2.54 0.93
C ILE A 62 -0.53 3.02 2.28
N ASN A 63 -0.10 4.19 2.76
CA ASN A 63 -0.58 4.75 4.01
C ASN A 63 -2.08 5.07 3.98
N GLY A 64 -2.60 5.57 2.84
CA GLY A 64 -4.03 5.77 2.62
C GLY A 64 -4.81 4.47 2.71
N TYR A 65 -4.34 3.42 2.03
CA TYR A 65 -4.93 2.08 2.06
C TYR A 65 -4.94 1.50 3.47
N CYS A 66 -3.82 1.62 4.20
CA CYS A 66 -3.75 1.12 5.57
C CYS A 66 -4.75 1.81 6.50
N ARG A 67 -4.89 3.13 6.36
CA ARG A 67 -5.84 3.91 7.16
C ARG A 67 -7.29 3.58 6.85
N ALA A 68 -7.61 3.39 5.57
CA ALA A 68 -8.94 2.97 5.15
C ALA A 68 -9.31 1.61 5.76
N ASN A 69 -8.34 0.71 5.90
CA ASN A 69 -8.49 -0.60 6.54
C ASN A 69 -8.41 -0.56 8.08
N GLY A 70 -8.31 0.62 8.69
CA GLY A 70 -8.28 0.78 10.15
C GLY A 70 -6.95 0.44 10.82
N TRP A 71 -5.89 0.12 10.06
CA TRP A 71 -4.57 -0.10 10.64
C TRP A 71 -3.96 1.20 11.15
N LYS A 72 -3.31 1.09 12.31
CA LYS A 72 -2.61 2.19 12.97
C LYS A 72 -1.11 2.00 12.77
N ARG A 73 -0.35 3.06 13.06
CA ARG A 73 1.11 3.03 13.01
C ARG A 73 1.72 1.87 13.80
N ALA A 74 1.12 1.50 14.94
CA ALA A 74 1.58 0.39 15.76
C ALA A 74 1.48 -0.97 15.05
N ASP A 75 0.59 -1.09 14.07
CA ASP A 75 0.31 -2.33 13.35
C ASP A 75 1.24 -2.52 12.15
N TYR A 76 1.92 -1.45 11.68
CA TYR A 76 2.67 -1.49 10.43
C TYR A 76 3.76 -2.56 10.41
N LYS A 77 4.46 -2.79 11.53
CA LYS A 77 5.49 -3.84 11.57
C LYS A 77 4.95 -5.26 11.30
N GLN A 78 3.64 -5.47 11.44
CA GLN A 78 2.98 -6.75 11.14
C GLN A 78 2.56 -6.88 9.67
N LEU A 79 2.46 -5.74 8.95
CA LEU A 79 2.04 -5.67 7.54
C LEU A 79 3.21 -5.79 6.56
N PHE A 80 4.43 -5.55 7.02
CA PHE A 80 5.65 -5.60 6.21
C PHE A 80 6.49 -6.83 6.55
N ARG A 81 7.29 -7.29 5.59
CA ARG A 81 8.21 -8.42 5.82
C ARG A 81 9.36 -8.01 6.73
N ALA A 82 9.97 -9.00 7.39
CA ALA A 82 11.02 -8.76 8.38
C ALA A 82 12.20 -7.96 7.82
N GLU A 83 12.60 -8.22 6.56
CA GLU A 83 13.63 -7.48 5.85
C GLU A 83 13.26 -6.01 5.62
N GLN A 84 12.03 -5.73 5.17
CA GLN A 84 11.56 -4.37 4.94
C GLN A 84 11.52 -3.55 6.24
N VAL A 85 11.13 -4.19 7.35
CA VAL A 85 11.16 -3.56 8.69
C VAL A 85 12.60 -3.26 9.11
N ARG A 86 13.54 -4.21 8.94
CA ARG A 86 14.96 -3.99 9.27
C ARG A 86 15.57 -2.85 8.46
N ASP A 87 15.30 -2.80 7.16
CA ASP A 87 15.84 -1.75 6.28
C ASP A 87 15.31 -0.36 6.68
N ALA A 88 14.01 -0.27 7.01
CA ALA A 88 13.41 0.96 7.50
C ALA A 88 14.01 1.44 8.83
N GLU A 89 14.38 0.52 9.72
CA GLU A 89 15.04 0.83 11.00
C GLU A 89 16.51 1.24 10.82
N GLN A 90 17.23 0.68 9.85
CA GLN A 90 18.59 1.09 9.50
C GLN A 90 18.67 2.48 8.88
N THR A 91 17.60 2.92 8.21
CA THR A 91 17.49 4.27 7.62
C THR A 91 17.38 5.38 8.69
N GLY A 92 17.31 5.00 9.97
CA GLY A 92 17.17 5.89 11.13
C GLY A 92 18.44 6.64 11.57
N GLU A 93 19.62 6.38 11.00
CA GLU A 93 20.80 7.23 11.22
C GLU A 93 20.66 8.55 10.47
N LEU A 94 19.80 9.43 11.00
CA LEU A 94 19.63 10.78 10.50
C LEU A 94 20.96 11.52 10.68
N ARG A 95 21.48 12.08 9.59
CA ARG A 95 22.79 12.74 9.52
C ARG A 95 23.02 13.82 10.60
N TRP A 96 21.96 14.39 11.18
CA TRP A 96 22.01 15.39 12.26
C TRP A 96 22.08 14.79 13.67
N GLN A 97 21.82 13.49 13.86
CA GLN A 97 22.00 12.80 15.14
C GLN A 97 23.47 12.42 15.40
N ASN A 98 24.32 12.51 14.38
CA ASN A 98 25.76 12.25 14.45
C ASN A 98 26.60 13.55 14.48
N SER A 99 26.02 14.68 14.91
CA SER A 99 26.69 15.99 15.03
C SER A 99 26.93 16.40 16.48
#